data_AF-A0A6J8AVJ7-F1
#
_entry.id   AF-A0A6J8AVJ7-F1
#
_cell.length_a   1.000
_cell.length_b   1.000
_cell.length_c   1.000
_cell.angle_alpha   90.00
_cell.angle_beta   90.00
_cell.angle_gamma   90.00
#
_symmetry.space_group_name_H-M   'P 1'
#
loop_
_entity.id
_entity.type
_entity.pdbx_description
1 polymer ?
#
loop_
_entity_poly.entity_id
_entity_poly.type
_entity_poly.pdbx_seq_one_letter_code
_entity_poly.pdbx_strand_id
1 'polypeptide(L)'
;MAKLKIKENYQRKRSLKEQGKYQIAIMEFLEGSDNSTTMPNKKDVKKVNDQQKPKRILNDYIDNLYDKFRLENQTFKVSRATFYRCRPSNIMPVSFTTKRSCLCIKHQNMALMTSKGLNESLGKSDRALDKFYYRNSNENLLRIVDDMDKEKIGFSKWQRIDIGDGRKKIGLVNVELEANEFKKELVKCADIFRQHVEMVTNQYEEIRKLKENLPNGHVLAQLDFAENYTCTTYDEVQSAYWNKTMVTVHPIVVYFRNIENGKIEHKSFAMISDELSHTATAVLAFLRSLLPMLHELVPNMSCVHYISDSQTSQYRNRYIFNVVAEHVSLFNVPVSWQYFEAGHGKGPCDGVGAVAKRMADNAVKRDKHVIQDAQSFFAWASQSESSINYIWVGKESIAIADIDIKATELKPIKGTMLLHAVFGHNESTIITREKSCFCEECFVDGKLCPDSVCGGWQQHEIKSVSLPDEQTVQREPTQYHNDDWIAATYQGDWYIGQIIDIDLVDGDYNISFLTKTKLRGAYSFKNPTKSDIMWVFSSQILCKVDEPSPVGKCRRAFSLSLDTVIEIERLFLENSSVTGH
;
A
#
# COMPACT_ATOMS: atom_id res chain seq x y z
N MET A 1 3.63 8.81 60.02
CA MET A 1 3.41 7.50 59.35
C MET A 1 2.01 7.29 58.77
N ALA A 2 0.91 7.69 59.44
CA ALA A 2 -0.45 7.47 58.93
C ALA A 2 -0.79 8.21 57.60
N LYS A 3 -0.33 9.47 57.42
CA LYS A 3 -0.55 10.24 56.18
C LYS A 3 0.19 9.68 54.96
N LEU A 4 1.37 9.06 55.15
CA LEU A 4 2.13 8.37 54.10
C LEU A 4 1.41 7.09 53.65
N LYS A 5 0.94 6.27 54.62
CA LYS A 5 0.15 5.07 54.32
C LYS A 5 -1.16 5.38 53.60
N ILE A 6 -1.81 6.51 53.89
CA ILE A 6 -3.06 6.94 53.20
C ILE A 6 -2.77 7.38 51.76
N LYS A 7 -1.67 8.14 51.51
CA LYS A 7 -1.24 8.51 50.15
C LYS A 7 -0.86 7.27 49.32
N GLU A 8 -0.12 6.33 49.89
CA GLU A 8 0.22 5.05 49.24
C GLU A 8 -1.02 4.21 48.94
N ASN A 9 -1.99 4.11 49.87
CA ASN A 9 -3.23 3.39 49.63
C ASN A 9 -4.11 4.05 48.55
N TYR A 10 -4.14 5.38 48.50
CA TYR A 10 -4.89 6.13 47.49
C TYR A 10 -4.24 6.01 46.10
N GLN A 11 -2.91 6.13 46.01
CA GLN A 11 -2.15 5.88 44.78
C GLN A 11 -2.29 4.43 44.32
N ARG A 12 -2.27 3.45 45.24
CA ARG A 12 -2.49 2.03 44.94
C ARG A 12 -3.91 1.77 44.45
N LYS A 13 -4.93 2.37 45.06
CA LYS A 13 -6.34 2.29 44.58
C LYS A 13 -6.53 2.96 43.21
N ARG A 14 -5.89 4.10 42.95
CA ARG A 14 -5.93 4.79 41.65
C ARG A 14 -5.22 3.97 40.56
N SER A 15 -4.05 3.42 40.88
CA SER A 15 -3.29 2.50 40.01
C SER A 15 -4.07 1.22 39.70
N LEU A 16 -4.76 0.62 40.69
CA LEU A 16 -5.65 -0.54 40.49
C LEU A 16 -6.86 -0.21 39.61
N LYS A 17 -7.42 1.00 39.75
CA LYS A 17 -8.56 1.47 38.95
C LYS A 17 -8.16 1.78 37.49
N GLU A 18 -6.97 2.33 37.29
CA GLU A 18 -6.36 2.51 35.96
C GLU A 18 -5.96 1.16 35.33
N GLN A 19 -5.37 0.23 36.10
CA GLN A 19 -5.10 -1.15 35.66
C GLN A 19 -6.37 -1.87 35.22
N GLY A 20 -7.49 -1.72 35.95
CA GLY A 20 -8.77 -2.29 35.55
C GLY A 20 -9.30 -1.73 34.22
N LYS A 21 -9.12 -0.43 33.97
CA LYS A 21 -9.49 0.20 32.68
C LYS A 21 -8.62 -0.29 31.53
N TYR A 22 -7.30 -0.36 31.72
CA TYR A 22 -6.39 -0.93 30.72
C TYR A 22 -6.77 -2.38 30.40
N GLN A 23 -7.04 -3.17 31.43
CA GLN A 23 -7.38 -4.58 31.27
C GLN A 23 -8.67 -4.75 30.46
N ILE A 24 -9.73 -4.00 30.76
CA ILE A 24 -11.00 -4.08 30.02
C ILE A 24 -10.79 -3.69 28.55
N ALA A 25 -10.14 -2.56 28.26
CA ALA A 25 -9.90 -2.11 26.90
C ALA A 25 -9.06 -3.11 26.07
N ILE A 26 -8.03 -3.71 26.69
CA ILE A 26 -7.21 -4.74 26.05
C ILE A 26 -8.03 -6.01 25.81
N MET A 27 -8.88 -6.40 26.77
CA MET A 27 -9.74 -7.58 26.63
C MET A 27 -10.74 -7.39 25.49
N GLU A 28 -11.46 -6.28 25.46
CA GLU A 28 -12.41 -5.95 24.39
C GLU A 28 -11.73 -5.89 23.02
N PHE A 29 -10.55 -5.25 22.95
CA PHE A 29 -9.73 -5.24 21.74
C PHE A 29 -9.40 -6.66 21.28
N LEU A 30 -8.86 -7.51 22.17
CA LEU A 30 -8.45 -8.87 21.81
C LEU A 30 -9.64 -9.79 21.51
N GLU A 31 -10.81 -9.58 22.13
CA GLU A 31 -12.05 -10.32 21.85
C GLU A 31 -12.71 -9.91 20.52
N GLY A 32 -12.31 -8.80 19.91
CA GLY A 32 -12.77 -8.37 18.60
C GLY A 32 -12.49 -9.41 17.50
N SER A 33 -13.45 -9.60 16.58
CA SER A 33 -13.36 -10.56 15.46
C SER A 33 -12.09 -10.40 14.61
N ASP A 34 -11.57 -9.19 14.53
CA ASP A 34 -10.41 -8.84 13.69
C ASP A 34 -9.08 -9.18 14.38
N ASN A 35 -9.11 -9.33 15.70
CA ASN A 35 -7.92 -9.58 16.51
C ASN A 35 -7.90 -11.02 17.04
N SER A 36 -9.06 -11.69 17.12
CA SER A 36 -9.12 -13.12 17.40
C SER A 36 -10.35 -13.80 16.81
N THR A 37 -10.19 -15.04 16.37
CA THR A 37 -11.25 -15.91 15.83
C THR A 37 -11.69 -16.92 16.89
N THR A 38 -13.00 -17.07 17.06
CA THR A 38 -13.59 -18.12 17.91
C THR A 38 -13.38 -19.50 17.30
N MET A 39 -12.97 -20.48 18.10
CA MET A 39 -12.85 -21.85 17.65
C MET A 39 -14.23 -22.46 17.34
N PRO A 40 -14.37 -23.23 16.25
CA PRO A 40 -15.68 -23.65 15.74
C PRO A 40 -16.33 -24.80 16.54
N ASN A 41 -15.55 -25.53 17.34
CA ASN A 41 -16.06 -26.72 18.04
C ASN A 41 -16.69 -26.35 19.39
N LYS A 42 -17.87 -26.89 19.70
CA LYS A 42 -18.55 -26.67 21.00
C LYS A 42 -17.74 -27.13 22.21
N LYS A 43 -16.78 -28.06 22.01
CA LYS A 43 -15.84 -28.52 23.04
C LYS A 43 -14.65 -27.57 23.25
N ASP A 44 -14.45 -26.59 22.38
CA ASP A 44 -13.38 -25.60 22.50
C ASP A 44 -13.77 -24.47 23.44
N VAL A 45 -13.96 -24.82 24.72
CA VAL A 45 -14.24 -23.89 25.81
C VAL A 45 -13.10 -23.94 26.84
N LYS A 46 -12.86 -22.83 27.52
CA LYS A 46 -11.88 -22.71 28.60
C LYS A 46 -12.50 -21.95 29.77
N LYS A 47 -12.24 -22.44 30.98
CA LYS A 47 -12.71 -21.82 32.22
C LYS A 47 -11.84 -20.58 32.51
N VAL A 48 -12.46 -19.40 32.54
CA VAL A 48 -11.82 -18.12 32.87
C VAL A 48 -12.68 -17.44 33.93
N ASN A 49 -12.13 -17.18 35.11
CA ASN A 49 -12.83 -16.57 36.24
C ASN A 49 -14.18 -17.25 36.53
N ASP A 50 -14.17 -18.57 36.64
CA ASP A 50 -15.35 -19.43 36.86
C ASP A 50 -16.43 -19.44 35.77
N GLN A 51 -16.25 -18.72 34.67
CA GLN A 51 -17.12 -18.75 33.51
C GLN A 51 -16.51 -19.60 32.38
N GLN A 52 -17.33 -20.39 31.70
CA GLN A 52 -16.91 -21.05 30.47
C GLN A 52 -16.94 -20.04 29.32
N LYS A 53 -15.77 -19.67 28.82
CA LYS A 53 -15.62 -18.84 27.62
C LYS A 53 -15.16 -19.71 26.45
N PRO A 54 -15.64 -19.48 25.22
CA PRO A 54 -15.10 -20.16 24.05
C PRO A 54 -13.64 -19.79 23.85
N LYS A 55 -12.83 -20.77 23.42
CA LYS A 55 -11.44 -20.54 23.03
C LYS A 55 -11.43 -19.66 21.78
N ARG A 56 -10.55 -18.66 21.81
CA ARG A 56 -10.27 -17.80 20.67
C ARG A 56 -8.79 -17.93 20.32
N ILE A 57 -8.45 -17.81 19.05
CA ILE A 57 -7.06 -17.75 18.58
C ILE A 57 -6.84 -16.33 18.05
N LEU A 58 -5.76 -15.67 18.46
CA LEU A 58 -5.39 -14.38 17.89
C LEU A 58 -5.25 -14.49 16.36
N ASN A 59 -5.68 -13.48 15.61
CA ASN A 59 -5.57 -13.50 14.14
C ASN A 59 -4.18 -13.10 13.65
N ASP A 60 -3.37 -12.50 14.52
CA ASP A 60 -2.03 -12.01 14.24
C ASP A 60 -1.12 -12.21 15.46
N TYR A 61 0.17 -11.95 15.32
CA TYR A 61 1.11 -11.96 16.42
C TYR A 61 0.69 -10.96 17.50
N ILE A 62 0.88 -11.35 18.76
CA ILE A 62 0.53 -10.49 19.89
C ILE A 62 1.32 -9.16 19.87
N ASP A 63 2.49 -9.15 19.23
CA ASP A 63 3.29 -7.95 18.97
C ASP A 63 2.60 -7.00 17.99
N ASN A 64 2.18 -7.51 16.83
CA ASN A 64 1.44 -6.71 15.83
C ASN A 64 0.13 -6.20 16.42
N LEU A 65 -0.55 -7.02 17.21
CA LEU A 65 -1.77 -6.64 17.93
C LEU A 65 -1.52 -5.59 19.01
N TYR A 66 -0.34 -5.58 19.64
CA TYR A 66 0.04 -4.51 20.56
C TYR A 66 0.26 -3.19 19.82
N ASP A 67 0.98 -3.22 18.70
CA ASP A 67 1.21 -2.01 17.89
C ASP A 67 -0.13 -1.48 17.34
N LYS A 68 -1.00 -2.38 16.87
CA LYS A 68 -2.39 -2.10 16.48
C LYS A 68 -3.22 -1.51 17.63
N PHE A 69 -3.11 -2.06 18.84
CA PHE A 69 -3.81 -1.53 20.03
C PHE A 69 -3.34 -0.12 20.37
N ARG A 70 -2.03 0.15 20.27
CA ARG A 70 -1.45 1.47 20.56
C ARG A 70 -1.92 2.55 19.59
N LEU A 71 -2.12 2.20 18.31
CA LEU A 71 -2.69 3.10 17.31
C LEU A 71 -4.15 3.47 17.64
N GLU A 72 -4.95 2.51 18.10
CA GLU A 72 -6.36 2.74 18.45
C GLU A 72 -6.57 3.43 19.79
N ASN A 73 -5.64 3.24 20.72
CA ASN A 73 -5.82 3.57 22.12
C ASN A 73 -4.67 4.44 22.60
N GLN A 74 -4.44 5.56 21.91
CA GLN A 74 -3.30 6.47 22.14
C GLN A 74 -3.27 7.06 23.55
N THR A 75 -4.44 7.26 24.16
CA THR A 75 -4.61 7.72 25.55
C THR A 75 -4.10 6.70 26.56
N PHE A 76 -4.02 5.42 26.19
CA PHE A 76 -3.63 4.34 27.08
C PHE A 76 -2.12 4.07 26.99
N LYS A 77 -1.33 4.56 27.95
CA LYS A 77 0.12 4.27 28.10
C LYS A 77 0.36 2.87 28.67
N VAL A 78 0.15 1.84 27.86
CA VAL A 78 0.35 0.42 28.22
C VAL A 78 1.68 -0.08 27.66
N SER A 79 2.51 -0.74 28.48
CA SER A 79 3.72 -1.41 28.01
C SER A 79 3.41 -2.78 27.38
N ARG A 80 4.26 -3.28 26.47
CA ARG A 80 4.14 -4.63 25.87
C ARG A 80 3.90 -5.72 26.91
N ALA A 81 4.70 -5.72 27.98
CA ALA A 81 4.58 -6.69 29.07
C ALA A 81 3.21 -6.63 29.77
N THR A 82 2.65 -5.43 29.93
CA THR A 82 1.31 -5.24 30.52
C THR A 82 0.24 -5.72 29.55
N PHE A 83 0.36 -5.39 28.26
CA PHE A 83 -0.55 -5.86 27.21
C PHE A 83 -0.62 -7.39 27.15
N TYR A 84 0.53 -8.07 27.17
CA TYR A 84 0.56 -9.54 27.14
C TYR A 84 -0.06 -10.15 28.40
N ARG A 85 0.13 -9.51 29.56
CA ARG A 85 -0.42 -9.97 30.84
C ARG A 85 -1.93 -9.78 30.93
N CYS A 86 -2.45 -8.72 30.31
CA CYS A 86 -3.89 -8.42 30.29
C CYS A 86 -4.67 -9.32 29.32
N ARG A 87 -4.01 -10.12 28.47
CA ARG A 87 -4.67 -11.08 27.59
C ARG A 87 -5.41 -12.16 28.41
N PRO A 88 -6.72 -12.35 28.20
CA PRO A 88 -7.48 -13.45 28.78
C PRO A 88 -6.91 -14.82 28.40
N SER A 89 -6.97 -15.77 29.32
CA SER A 89 -6.41 -17.11 29.07
C SER A 89 -7.20 -17.93 28.05
N ASN A 90 -8.47 -17.60 27.77
CA ASN A 90 -9.27 -18.18 26.67
C ASN A 90 -8.87 -17.65 25.30
N ILE A 91 -8.19 -16.51 25.23
CA ILE A 91 -7.60 -15.98 23.99
C ILE A 91 -6.17 -16.51 23.91
N MET A 92 -6.03 -17.57 23.13
CA MET A 92 -4.76 -18.24 22.93
C MET A 92 -3.91 -17.37 22.01
N PRO A 93 -2.60 -17.21 22.31
CA PRO A 93 -1.71 -16.68 21.31
C PRO A 93 -1.83 -17.55 20.06
N VAL A 94 -1.42 -17.00 18.92
CA VAL A 94 -0.92 -17.85 17.85
C VAL A 94 0.38 -18.50 18.37
N SER A 95 0.28 -19.46 19.29
CA SER A 95 1.21 -20.58 19.26
C SER A 95 0.78 -21.27 17.99
N PHE A 96 1.47 -20.98 16.89
CA PHE A 96 1.15 -21.52 15.58
C PHE A 96 0.63 -22.94 15.78
N THR A 97 -0.66 -23.15 15.60
CA THR A 97 -1.26 -24.46 15.73
C THR A 97 -2.13 -24.56 14.50
N THR A 98 -1.66 -25.44 13.62
CA THR A 98 -2.32 -25.99 12.42
C THR A 98 -2.75 -25.04 11.29
N LYS A 99 -2.77 -23.72 11.48
CA LYS A 99 -2.90 -22.73 10.39
C LYS A 99 -1.57 -22.03 10.14
N ARG A 100 -0.73 -22.70 9.35
CA ARG A 100 0.29 -22.18 8.41
C ARG A 100 0.28 -20.64 8.29
N SER A 101 1.26 -19.92 8.88
CA SER A 101 1.19 -18.45 8.97
C SER A 101 1.77 -17.73 7.75
N CYS A 102 2.63 -18.42 6.99
CA CYS A 102 3.21 -17.95 5.76
C CYS A 102 2.33 -18.37 4.58
N LEU A 103 1.88 -17.41 3.77
CA LEU A 103 1.10 -17.66 2.55
C LEU A 103 2.00 -17.96 1.33
N CYS A 104 3.32 -18.01 1.52
CA CYS A 104 4.27 -18.30 0.45
C CYS A 104 4.16 -19.76 -0.02
N ILE A 105 4.00 -19.95 -1.33
CA ILE A 105 3.92 -21.27 -1.96
C ILE A 105 5.15 -22.13 -1.68
N LYS A 106 6.35 -21.54 -1.61
CA LYS A 106 7.61 -22.24 -1.34
C LYS A 106 7.61 -22.85 0.08
N HIS A 107 7.25 -22.06 1.09
CA HIS A 107 7.08 -22.54 2.47
C HIS A 107 5.96 -23.58 2.58
N GLN A 108 4.83 -23.35 1.92
CA GLN A 108 3.69 -24.29 1.97
C GLN A 108 4.00 -25.64 1.33
N ASN A 109 4.66 -25.64 0.18
CA ASN A 109 5.03 -26.85 -0.53
C ASN A 109 6.13 -27.61 0.22
N MET A 110 7.13 -26.89 0.75
CA MET A 110 8.19 -27.53 1.53
C MET A 110 7.60 -28.17 2.80
N ALA A 111 6.73 -27.47 3.54
CA ALA A 111 6.04 -28.04 4.70
C ALA A 111 5.21 -29.27 4.38
N LEU A 112 4.50 -29.28 3.25
CA LEU A 112 3.75 -30.44 2.79
C LEU A 112 4.67 -31.62 2.44
N MET A 113 5.77 -31.36 1.73
CA MET A 113 6.75 -32.38 1.37
C MET A 113 7.42 -32.99 2.62
N THR A 114 7.74 -32.19 3.64
CA THR A 114 8.28 -32.71 4.91
C THR A 114 7.24 -33.51 5.69
N SER A 115 6.05 -32.94 5.92
CA SER A 115 5.06 -33.58 6.79
C SER A 115 4.33 -34.77 6.16
N LYS A 116 4.15 -34.77 4.83
CA LYS A 116 3.46 -35.85 4.10
C LYS A 116 4.43 -36.77 3.38
N GLY A 117 5.47 -36.22 2.76
CA GLY A 117 6.48 -37.00 2.03
C GLY A 117 7.47 -37.67 2.97
N LEU A 118 8.14 -36.91 3.86
CA LEU A 118 9.11 -37.46 4.82
C LEU A 118 8.47 -38.06 6.09
N ASN A 119 7.15 -37.91 6.26
CA ASN A 119 6.44 -38.27 7.48
C ASN A 119 7.06 -37.63 8.75
N GLU A 120 7.71 -36.48 8.59
CA GLU A 120 8.42 -35.79 9.66
C GLU A 120 7.50 -34.82 10.41
N SER A 121 7.52 -34.90 11.74
CA SER A 121 6.71 -34.04 12.59
C SER A 121 7.37 -32.68 12.76
N LEU A 122 6.95 -31.72 11.94
CA LEU A 122 7.36 -30.34 12.12
C LEU A 122 6.73 -29.76 13.38
N GLY A 123 7.58 -29.19 14.25
CA GLY A 123 7.14 -28.35 15.36
C GLY A 123 6.17 -27.26 14.85
N LYS A 124 5.27 -26.79 15.71
CA LYS A 124 4.05 -26.15 15.20
C LYS A 124 4.22 -24.78 14.50
N SER A 125 5.43 -24.20 14.43
CA SER A 125 5.70 -22.86 13.84
C SER A 125 6.39 -22.92 12.47
N ASP A 126 6.21 -21.90 11.61
CA ASP A 126 6.91 -21.81 10.32
C ASP A 126 8.44 -21.85 10.49
N ARG A 127 8.99 -21.20 11.55
CA ARG A 127 10.42 -21.27 11.89
C ARG A 127 10.95 -22.68 12.20
N ALA A 128 10.07 -23.64 12.47
CA ALA A 128 10.48 -25.02 12.68
C ALA A 128 10.90 -25.69 11.37
N LEU A 129 10.23 -25.33 10.26
CA LEU A 129 10.58 -25.76 8.91
C LEU A 129 11.95 -25.20 8.51
N ASP A 130 12.16 -23.89 8.68
CA ASP A 130 13.42 -23.24 8.36
C ASP A 130 14.59 -23.89 9.13
N LYS A 131 14.42 -24.08 10.44
CA LYS A 131 15.42 -24.75 11.29
C LYS A 131 15.67 -26.20 10.87
N PHE A 132 14.64 -26.92 10.45
CA PHE A 132 14.77 -28.29 9.98
C PHE A 132 15.66 -28.35 8.74
N TYR A 133 15.38 -27.54 7.71
CA TYR A 133 16.17 -27.53 6.47
C TYR A 133 17.54 -26.86 6.61
N TYR A 134 17.73 -25.99 7.60
CA TYR A 134 19.05 -25.44 7.94
C TYR A 134 19.95 -26.49 8.61
N ARG A 135 19.39 -27.34 9.49
CA ARG A 135 20.15 -28.36 10.22
C ARG A 135 20.41 -29.64 9.42
N ASN A 136 19.53 -29.95 8.47
CA ASN A 136 19.65 -31.14 7.65
C ASN A 136 20.28 -30.79 6.30
N SER A 137 21.48 -31.33 6.07
CA SER A 137 22.12 -31.33 4.75
C SER A 137 21.31 -32.19 3.77
N ASN A 138 21.61 -32.06 2.47
CA ASN A 138 20.96 -32.89 1.47
C ASN A 138 21.24 -34.38 1.71
N GLU A 139 22.43 -34.78 2.17
CA GLU A 139 22.72 -36.18 2.53
C GLU A 139 21.84 -36.67 3.68
N ASN A 140 21.63 -35.85 4.70
CA ASN A 140 20.75 -36.22 5.82
C ASN A 140 19.29 -36.36 5.38
N LEU A 141 18.81 -35.47 4.50
CA LEU A 141 17.46 -35.60 3.93
C LEU A 141 17.29 -36.89 3.12
N LEU A 142 18.31 -37.28 2.36
CA LEU A 142 18.29 -38.52 1.59
C LEU A 142 18.27 -39.75 2.51
N ARG A 143 19.05 -39.74 3.60
CA ARG A 143 19.03 -40.80 4.62
C ARG A 143 17.65 -40.99 5.25
N ILE A 144 16.96 -39.90 5.57
CA ILE A 144 15.58 -39.98 6.09
C ILE A 144 14.67 -40.72 5.09
N VAL A 145 14.81 -40.45 3.79
CA VAL A 145 14.04 -41.15 2.76
C VAL A 145 14.42 -42.63 2.67
N ASP A 146 15.71 -42.95 2.76
CA ASP A 146 16.21 -44.34 2.78
C ASP A 146 15.67 -45.13 3.98
N ASP A 147 15.66 -44.52 5.17
CA ASP A 147 15.18 -45.14 6.41
C ASP A 147 13.66 -45.42 6.40
N MET A 148 12.90 -44.77 5.52
CA MET A 148 11.46 -45.02 5.37
C MET A 148 11.14 -46.33 4.66
N ASP A 149 12.07 -46.88 3.87
CA ASP A 149 11.94 -48.13 3.11
C ASP A 149 10.62 -48.24 2.31
N LYS A 150 10.33 -47.21 1.49
CA LYS A 150 9.15 -47.16 0.62
C LYS A 150 9.56 -47.06 -0.84
N GLU A 151 8.92 -47.86 -1.71
CA GLU A 151 9.08 -47.74 -3.16
C GLU A 151 8.47 -46.44 -3.70
N LYS A 152 7.29 -46.07 -3.19
CA LYS A 152 6.54 -44.87 -3.61
C LYS A 152 6.23 -43.94 -2.44
N ILE A 153 6.34 -42.64 -2.69
CA ILE A 153 6.14 -41.60 -1.69
C ILE A 153 5.09 -40.60 -2.19
N GLY A 154 3.96 -40.57 -1.48
CA GLY A 154 2.86 -39.64 -1.72
C GLY A 154 2.97 -38.36 -0.90
N PHE A 155 2.82 -37.20 -1.52
CA PHE A 155 2.75 -35.90 -0.85
C PHE A 155 1.85 -34.93 -1.62
N SER A 156 1.41 -33.85 -0.97
CA SER A 156 0.61 -32.81 -1.64
C SER A 156 1.48 -31.59 -1.98
N LYS A 157 1.16 -30.87 -3.05
CA LYS A 157 1.77 -29.57 -3.36
C LYS A 157 0.78 -28.63 -4.04
N TRP A 158 0.93 -27.33 -3.77
CA TRP A 158 0.26 -26.28 -4.50
C TRP A 158 0.95 -26.08 -5.85
N GLN A 159 0.17 -26.11 -6.93
CA GLN A 159 0.64 -25.85 -8.29
C GLN A 159 -0.45 -25.19 -9.14
N ARG A 160 -0.07 -24.63 -10.29
CA ARG A 160 -1.05 -24.10 -11.25
C ARG A 160 -1.78 -25.26 -11.93
N ILE A 161 -3.11 -25.28 -11.79
CA ILE A 161 -4.03 -26.25 -12.37
C ILE A 161 -4.88 -25.53 -13.42
N ASP A 162 -5.08 -26.17 -14.56
CA ASP A 162 -6.04 -25.73 -15.59
C ASP A 162 -7.47 -26.04 -15.14
N ILE A 163 -8.37 -25.06 -15.24
CA ILE A 163 -9.77 -25.19 -14.81
C ILE A 163 -10.71 -25.24 -16.02
N GLY A 164 -10.18 -25.25 -17.24
CA GLY A 164 -10.95 -25.04 -18.47
C GLY A 164 -10.93 -23.59 -18.93
N ASP A 165 -11.32 -23.35 -20.19
CA ASP A 165 -11.36 -22.03 -20.85
C ASP A 165 -10.03 -21.26 -20.86
N GLY A 166 -8.90 -21.97 -20.77
CA GLY A 166 -7.55 -21.38 -20.72
C GLY A 166 -7.22 -20.69 -19.39
N ARG A 167 -8.09 -20.80 -18.37
CA ARG A 167 -7.87 -20.19 -17.06
C ARG A 167 -7.12 -21.15 -16.13
N LYS A 168 -6.07 -20.65 -15.49
CA LYS A 168 -5.26 -21.40 -14.52
C LYS A 168 -5.48 -20.83 -13.11
N LYS A 169 -5.69 -21.70 -12.11
CA LYS A 169 -5.61 -21.31 -10.68
C LYS A 169 -4.52 -22.07 -9.96
N ILE A 170 -4.04 -21.51 -8.85
CA ILE A 170 -3.28 -22.30 -7.88
C ILE A 170 -4.25 -23.24 -7.15
N GLY A 171 -3.94 -24.53 -7.14
CA GLY A 171 -4.69 -25.53 -6.42
C GLY A 171 -3.80 -26.59 -5.80
N LEU A 172 -4.31 -27.28 -4.79
CA LEU A 172 -3.62 -28.35 -4.09
C LEU A 172 -3.77 -29.65 -4.87
N VAL A 173 -2.65 -30.30 -5.18
CA VAL A 173 -2.59 -31.57 -5.92
C VAL A 173 -1.85 -32.60 -5.09
N ASN A 174 -2.34 -33.84 -5.10
CA ASN A 174 -1.63 -34.99 -4.55
C ASN A 174 -0.74 -35.59 -5.63
N VAL A 175 0.53 -35.81 -5.30
CA VAL A 175 1.56 -36.35 -6.17
C VAL A 175 2.11 -37.60 -5.51
N GLU A 176 2.35 -38.64 -6.29
CA GLU A 176 3.04 -39.85 -5.86
C GLU A 176 4.23 -40.06 -6.80
N LEU A 177 5.42 -40.21 -6.23
CA LEU A 177 6.67 -40.38 -6.98
C LEU A 177 7.37 -41.67 -6.51
N GLU A 178 8.13 -42.27 -7.42
CA GLU A 178 9.10 -43.31 -7.04
C GLU A 178 10.16 -42.72 -6.10
N ALA A 179 10.68 -43.51 -5.16
CA ALA A 179 11.58 -43.02 -4.11
C ALA A 179 12.79 -42.25 -4.67
N ASN A 180 13.41 -42.74 -5.75
CA ASN A 180 14.54 -42.08 -6.40
C ASN A 180 14.15 -40.75 -7.07
N GLU A 181 12.93 -40.63 -7.59
CA GLU A 181 12.43 -39.38 -8.15
C GLU A 181 12.07 -38.38 -7.05
N PHE A 182 11.46 -38.88 -5.96
CA PHE A 182 11.17 -38.08 -4.77
C PHE A 182 12.45 -37.50 -4.17
N LYS A 183 13.53 -38.29 -4.05
CA LYS A 183 14.85 -37.81 -3.59
C LYS A 183 15.38 -36.65 -4.43
N LYS A 184 15.32 -36.76 -5.76
CA LYS A 184 15.77 -35.69 -6.67
C LYS A 184 14.94 -34.42 -6.50
N GLU A 185 13.61 -34.55 -6.43
CA GLU A 185 12.71 -33.41 -6.24
C GLU A 185 12.90 -32.80 -4.83
N LEU A 186 13.10 -33.61 -3.79
CA LEU A 186 13.34 -33.17 -2.42
C LEU A 186 14.60 -32.30 -2.32
N VAL A 187 15.73 -32.77 -2.88
CA VAL A 187 16.99 -32.02 -2.88
C VAL A 187 16.83 -30.70 -3.61
N LYS A 188 16.24 -30.74 -4.81
CA LYS A 188 15.96 -29.54 -5.60
C LYS A 188 15.08 -28.54 -4.84
N CYS A 189 13.99 -29.02 -4.24
CA CYS A 189 13.09 -28.18 -3.45
C CYS A 189 13.79 -27.63 -2.19
N ALA A 190 14.62 -28.43 -1.52
CA ALA A 190 15.38 -28.01 -0.36
C ALA A 190 16.38 -26.90 -0.69
N ASP A 191 17.11 -27.00 -1.80
CA ASP A 191 18.08 -25.99 -2.23
C ASP A 191 17.38 -24.65 -2.56
N ILE A 192 16.29 -24.71 -3.33
CA ILE A 192 15.45 -23.53 -3.63
C ILE A 192 14.88 -22.93 -2.34
N PHE A 193 14.45 -23.78 -1.40
CA PHE A 193 13.88 -23.33 -0.13
C PHE A 193 14.92 -22.65 0.77
N ARG A 194 16.15 -23.19 0.86
CA ARG A 194 17.23 -22.55 1.64
C ARG A 194 17.58 -21.17 1.08
N GLN A 195 17.74 -21.05 -0.24
CA GLN A 195 17.99 -19.77 -0.91
C GLN A 195 16.84 -18.77 -0.65
N HIS A 196 15.60 -19.25 -0.71
CA HIS A 196 14.42 -18.43 -0.41
C HIS A 196 14.42 -17.92 1.03
N VAL A 197 14.67 -18.78 2.02
CA VAL A 197 14.73 -18.39 3.44
C VAL A 197 15.87 -17.41 3.71
N GLU A 198 17.03 -17.65 3.09
CA GLU A 198 18.17 -16.73 3.16
C GLU A 198 17.80 -15.36 2.58
N MET A 199 17.15 -15.31 1.42
CA MET A 199 16.72 -14.06 0.78
C MET A 199 15.69 -13.32 1.64
N VAL A 200 14.67 -14.00 2.17
CA VAL A 200 13.73 -13.41 3.15
C VAL A 200 14.48 -12.80 4.33
N THR A 201 15.37 -13.56 4.96
CA THR A 201 16.10 -13.12 6.16
C THR A 201 16.92 -11.86 5.85
N ASN A 202 17.67 -11.90 4.76
CA ASN A 202 18.51 -10.80 4.33
C ASN A 202 17.71 -9.51 4.06
N GLN A 203 16.60 -9.59 3.32
CA GLN A 203 15.81 -8.40 3.00
C GLN A 203 15.29 -7.71 4.27
N TYR A 204 14.79 -8.50 5.23
CA TYR A 204 14.33 -7.97 6.51
C TYR A 204 15.48 -7.33 7.32
N GLU A 205 16.66 -7.95 7.33
CA GLU A 205 17.84 -7.40 8.02
C GLU A 205 18.31 -6.09 7.40
N GLU A 206 18.39 -6.00 6.07
CA GLU A 206 18.86 -4.81 5.37
C GLU A 206 17.86 -3.65 5.47
N ILE A 207 16.56 -3.92 5.34
CA ILE A 207 15.50 -2.93 5.59
C ILE A 207 15.55 -2.42 7.03
N ARG A 208 15.80 -3.32 7.99
CA ARG A 208 15.95 -2.95 9.40
C ARG A 208 17.18 -2.05 9.61
N LYS A 209 18.32 -2.40 9.00
CA LYS A 209 19.54 -1.58 9.05
C LYS A 209 19.29 -0.17 8.48
N LEU A 210 18.64 -0.07 7.32
CA LEU A 210 18.26 1.22 6.74
C LEU A 210 17.37 2.03 7.68
N LYS A 211 16.35 1.39 8.27
CA LYS A 211 15.45 2.07 9.20
C LYS A 211 16.17 2.57 10.45
N GLU A 212 17.02 1.75 11.07
CA GLU A 212 17.76 2.10 12.29
C GLU A 212 18.80 3.21 12.04
N ASN A 213 19.41 3.23 10.83
CA ASN A 213 20.44 4.19 10.42
C ASN A 213 19.92 5.22 9.41
N LEU A 214 18.63 5.55 9.44
CA LEU A 214 18.03 6.46 8.47
C LEU A 214 18.70 7.86 8.54
N PRO A 215 19.29 8.38 7.45
CA PRO A 215 19.97 9.67 7.45
C PRO A 215 19.01 10.86 7.66
N ASN A 216 19.56 12.02 8.02
CA ASN A 216 18.79 13.27 8.07
C ASN A 216 18.27 13.63 6.67
N GLY A 217 17.02 14.08 6.56
CA GLY A 217 16.38 14.38 5.28
C GLY A 217 15.90 13.15 4.50
N HIS A 218 16.18 11.93 4.97
CA HIS A 218 15.70 10.71 4.34
C HIS A 218 14.35 10.28 4.92
N VAL A 219 13.50 9.76 4.04
CA VAL A 219 12.19 9.22 4.40
C VAL A 219 12.10 7.76 3.98
N LEU A 220 11.58 6.89 4.85
CA LEU A 220 11.31 5.49 4.55
C LEU A 220 9.81 5.24 4.56
N ALA A 221 9.21 4.99 3.41
CA ALA A 221 7.78 4.75 3.27
C ALA A 221 7.51 3.29 2.89
N GLN A 222 6.84 2.55 3.78
CA GLN A 222 6.34 1.21 3.49
C GLN A 222 4.93 1.30 2.92
N LEU A 223 4.67 0.64 1.80
CA LEU A 223 3.41 0.67 1.04
C LEU A 223 2.84 -0.74 0.97
N ASP A 224 1.52 -0.85 1.12
CA ASP A 224 0.82 -2.11 0.89
C ASP A 224 -0.63 -1.86 0.45
N PHE A 225 -1.23 -2.82 -0.24
CA PHE A 225 -2.67 -2.84 -0.49
C PHE A 225 -3.34 -3.68 0.60
N ALA A 226 -4.20 -3.05 1.41
CA ALA A 226 -5.07 -3.83 2.28
C ALA A 226 -6.17 -4.51 1.44
N GLU A 227 -6.69 -5.63 1.92
CA GLU A 227 -7.94 -6.16 1.36
C GLU A 227 -9.02 -5.07 1.35
N ASN A 228 -9.73 -4.95 0.23
CA ASN A 228 -10.77 -3.94 0.05
C ASN A 228 -11.78 -3.96 1.21
N TYR A 229 -12.17 -2.78 1.65
CA TYR A 229 -13.23 -2.63 2.64
C TYR A 229 -14.57 -2.90 1.96
N THR A 230 -15.36 -3.81 2.53
CA THR A 230 -16.70 -4.08 2.04
C THR A 230 -17.67 -3.20 2.82
N CYS A 231 -18.34 -2.26 2.16
CA CYS A 231 -19.37 -1.45 2.80
C CYS A 231 -20.53 -2.37 3.20
N THR A 232 -20.92 -2.29 4.48
CA THR A 232 -22.06 -3.01 5.03
C THR A 232 -22.98 -2.03 5.74
N THR A 233 -24.28 -2.30 5.76
CA THR A 233 -25.24 -1.51 6.55
C THR A 233 -25.79 -2.35 7.70
N TYR A 234 -26.22 -1.71 8.79
CA TYR A 234 -26.72 -2.42 9.95
C TYR A 234 -28.00 -3.22 9.62
N ASP A 235 -28.92 -2.60 8.87
CA ASP A 235 -30.09 -3.25 8.28
C ASP A 235 -29.88 -3.41 6.76
N GLU A 236 -29.55 -4.62 6.30
CA GLU A 236 -29.39 -4.94 4.87
C GLU A 236 -30.66 -5.60 4.30
N VAL A 237 -31.22 -5.01 3.24
CA VAL A 237 -32.23 -5.69 2.41
C VAL A 237 -31.56 -6.74 1.51
N GLN A 238 -32.28 -7.81 1.14
CA GLN A 238 -31.73 -8.97 0.41
C GLN A 238 -30.94 -8.61 -0.86
N SER A 239 -31.31 -7.54 -1.57
CA SER A 239 -30.59 -7.07 -2.76
C SER A 239 -29.23 -6.41 -2.45
N ALA A 240 -29.11 -5.70 -1.32
CA ALA A 240 -27.85 -5.09 -0.88
C ALA A 240 -26.82 -6.14 -0.41
N TYR A 241 -27.29 -7.32 0.01
CA TYR A 241 -26.43 -8.44 0.40
C TYR A 241 -25.59 -9.01 -0.75
N TRP A 242 -26.10 -8.97 -2.00
CA TRP A 242 -25.43 -9.56 -3.17
C TRP A 242 -24.50 -8.60 -3.93
N ASN A 243 -24.74 -7.29 -3.85
CA ASN A 243 -23.98 -6.25 -4.57
C ASN A 243 -23.34 -5.28 -3.58
N LYS A 244 -22.29 -5.73 -2.88
CA LYS A 244 -21.61 -4.90 -1.89
C LYS A 244 -20.64 -3.94 -2.57
N THR A 245 -20.78 -2.65 -2.31
CA THR A 245 -19.80 -1.64 -2.69
C THR A 245 -18.50 -1.90 -1.93
N MET A 246 -17.38 -1.83 -2.63
CA MET A 246 -16.06 -1.99 -2.03
C MET A 246 -15.27 -0.69 -2.14
N VAL A 247 -14.33 -0.52 -1.21
CA VAL A 247 -13.43 0.64 -1.13
C VAL A 247 -12.00 0.14 -1.09
N THR A 248 -11.13 0.70 -1.93
CA THR A 248 -9.69 0.42 -1.86
C THR A 248 -9.10 1.20 -0.71
N VAL A 249 -8.34 0.50 0.14
CA VAL A 249 -7.59 1.08 1.25
C VAL A 249 -6.12 0.75 1.05
N HIS A 250 -5.31 1.76 0.82
CA HIS A 250 -3.87 1.62 0.63
C HIS A 250 -3.12 2.23 1.82
N PRO A 251 -2.78 1.42 2.84
CA PRO A 251 -2.03 1.88 4.00
C PRO A 251 -0.56 2.16 3.67
N ILE A 252 -0.05 3.28 4.18
CA ILE A 252 1.36 3.68 4.06
C ILE A 252 1.88 4.04 5.45
N VAL A 253 3.06 3.50 5.80
CA VAL A 253 3.74 3.83 7.05
C VAL A 253 5.07 4.48 6.74
N VAL A 254 5.18 5.74 7.16
CA VAL A 254 6.32 6.61 6.86
C VAL A 254 7.17 6.74 8.10
N TYR A 255 8.47 6.46 7.99
CA TYR A 255 9.47 6.70 9.03
C TYR A 255 10.40 7.83 8.60
N PHE A 256 10.74 8.71 9.53
CA PHE A 256 11.62 9.85 9.29
C PHE A 256 12.35 10.20 10.59
N ARG A 257 13.49 10.88 10.48
CA ARG A 257 14.22 11.38 11.64
C ARG A 257 13.73 12.77 12.01
N ASN A 258 13.23 12.93 13.23
CA ASN A 258 12.82 14.22 13.75
C ASN A 258 14.06 15.06 14.07
N ILE A 259 14.15 16.25 13.48
CA ILE A 259 15.32 17.13 13.58
C ILE A 259 15.50 17.67 15.01
N GLU A 260 14.41 17.91 15.73
CA GLU A 260 14.44 18.50 17.07
C GLU A 260 15.01 17.54 18.13
N ASN A 261 14.67 16.25 18.03
CA ASN A 261 15.01 15.25 19.04
C ASN A 261 15.98 14.16 18.55
N GLY A 262 16.31 14.15 17.25
CA GLY A 262 17.22 13.21 16.60
C GLY A 262 16.71 11.77 16.51
N LYS A 263 15.48 11.46 16.91
CA LYS A 263 14.91 10.11 16.93
C LYS A 263 14.12 9.80 15.67
N ILE A 264 14.03 8.51 15.37
CA ILE A 264 13.16 8.01 14.29
C ILE A 264 11.72 8.00 14.80
N GLU A 265 10.87 8.74 14.11
CA GLU A 265 9.43 8.80 14.32
C GLU A 265 8.71 8.16 13.14
N HIS A 266 7.38 8.00 13.27
CA HIS A 266 6.56 7.48 12.19
C HIS A 266 5.23 8.21 12.09
N LYS A 267 4.69 8.26 10.88
CA LYS A 267 3.32 8.67 10.58
C LYS A 267 2.64 7.61 9.72
N SER A 268 1.36 7.37 9.99
CA SER A 268 0.54 6.43 9.24
C SER A 268 -0.42 7.20 8.34
N PHE A 269 -0.52 6.74 7.10
CA PHE A 269 -1.44 7.25 6.09
C PHE A 269 -2.31 6.11 5.57
N ALA A 270 -3.49 6.45 5.05
CA ALA A 270 -4.34 5.52 4.32
C ALA A 270 -4.97 6.24 3.13
N MET A 271 -4.60 5.83 1.92
CA MET A 271 -5.26 6.31 0.71
C MET A 271 -6.60 5.60 0.58
N ILE A 272 -7.66 6.37 0.36
CA ILE A 272 -9.02 5.89 0.16
C ILE A 272 -9.42 6.17 -1.28
N SER A 273 -9.81 5.13 -2.01
CA SER A 273 -10.16 5.23 -3.44
C SER A 273 -11.42 4.46 -3.78
N ASP A 274 -12.18 4.98 -4.75
CA ASP A 274 -13.29 4.30 -5.43
C ASP A 274 -12.84 3.41 -6.59
N GLU A 275 -11.54 3.38 -6.91
CA GLU A 275 -10.95 2.49 -7.91
C GLU A 275 -10.48 1.18 -7.26
N LEU A 276 -10.89 0.04 -7.82
CA LEU A 276 -10.60 -1.30 -7.29
C LEU A 276 -9.39 -1.97 -7.94
N SER A 277 -8.86 -1.38 -9.02
CA SER A 277 -7.67 -1.89 -9.68
C SER A 277 -6.41 -1.66 -8.83
N HIS A 278 -5.77 -2.76 -8.43
CA HIS A 278 -4.51 -2.73 -7.71
C HIS A 278 -3.34 -2.83 -8.71
N THR A 279 -3.00 -1.69 -9.30
CA THR A 279 -2.04 -1.58 -10.42
C THR A 279 -0.92 -0.58 -10.12
N ALA A 280 0.15 -0.61 -10.93
CA ALA A 280 1.20 0.41 -10.90
C ALA A 280 0.67 1.85 -11.10
N THR A 281 -0.43 2.01 -11.83
CA THR A 281 -1.06 3.32 -12.10
C THR A 281 -1.74 3.87 -10.86
N ALA A 282 -2.45 3.02 -10.11
CA ALA A 282 -2.97 3.38 -8.79
C ALA A 282 -1.84 3.79 -7.84
N VAL A 283 -0.73 3.04 -7.84
CA VAL A 283 0.46 3.38 -7.03
C VAL A 283 1.02 4.75 -7.40
N LEU A 284 1.18 5.07 -8.70
CA LEU A 284 1.66 6.39 -9.13
C LEU A 284 0.73 7.52 -8.66
N ALA A 285 -0.59 7.35 -8.77
CA ALA A 285 -1.56 8.33 -8.27
C ALA A 285 -1.49 8.52 -6.74
N PHE A 286 -1.28 7.42 -6.00
CA PHE A 286 -1.07 7.47 -4.55
C PHE A 286 0.23 8.19 -4.18
N LEU A 287 1.31 7.96 -4.92
CA LEU A 287 2.58 8.68 -4.72
C LEU A 287 2.41 10.18 -4.99
N ARG A 288 1.73 10.57 -6.07
CA ARG A 288 1.42 11.98 -6.38
C ARG A 288 0.66 12.68 -5.25
N SER A 289 -0.21 11.95 -4.55
CA SER A 289 -0.96 12.48 -3.41
C SER A 289 -0.15 12.45 -2.10
N LEU A 290 0.79 11.51 -1.95
CA LEU A 290 1.63 11.34 -0.77
C LEU A 290 2.77 12.36 -0.70
N LEU A 291 3.44 12.61 -1.81
CA LEU A 291 4.72 13.34 -1.83
C LEU A 291 4.62 14.80 -1.36
N PRO A 292 3.56 15.56 -1.70
CA PRO A 292 3.34 16.88 -1.11
C PRO A 292 3.30 16.84 0.42
N MET A 293 2.61 15.85 1.00
CA MET A 293 2.53 15.66 2.45
C MET A 293 3.88 15.29 3.06
N LEU A 294 4.75 14.58 2.32
CA LEU A 294 6.09 14.25 2.77
C LEU A 294 7.03 15.47 2.75
N HIS A 295 6.92 16.34 1.75
CA HIS A 295 7.65 17.60 1.70
C HIS A 295 7.24 18.53 2.84
N GLU A 296 5.96 18.58 3.19
CA GLU A 296 5.51 19.31 4.39
C GLU A 296 6.05 18.69 5.69
N LEU A 297 6.07 17.35 5.77
CA LEU A 297 6.54 16.62 6.94
C LEU A 297 8.05 16.74 7.15
N VAL A 298 8.82 16.75 6.05
CA VAL A 298 10.28 16.81 6.04
C VAL A 298 10.71 17.86 4.99
N PRO A 299 10.77 19.16 5.35
CA PRO A 299 11.04 20.23 4.39
C PRO A 299 12.37 20.12 3.64
N ASN A 300 13.38 19.49 4.26
CA ASN A 300 14.69 19.24 3.64
C ASN A 300 14.81 17.79 3.14
N MET A 301 13.75 17.25 2.54
CA MET A 301 13.73 15.86 2.07
C MET A 301 14.74 15.66 0.92
N SER A 302 15.73 14.80 1.15
CA SER A 302 16.84 14.55 0.21
C SER A 302 16.75 13.20 -0.50
N CYS A 303 15.96 12.26 0.04
CA CYS A 303 15.75 10.95 -0.57
C CYS A 303 14.52 10.25 0.01
N VAL A 304 13.80 9.52 -0.83
CA VAL A 304 12.71 8.61 -0.41
C VAL A 304 13.12 7.16 -0.64
N HIS A 305 12.94 6.33 0.37
CA HIS A 305 13.11 4.90 0.31
C HIS A 305 11.74 4.23 0.40
N TYR A 306 11.28 3.62 -0.68
CA TYR A 306 10.05 2.82 -0.67
C TYR A 306 10.34 1.38 -0.28
N ILE A 307 9.42 0.79 0.48
CA ILE A 307 9.40 -0.64 0.77
C ILE A 307 8.03 -1.17 0.39
N SER A 308 7.97 -2.22 -0.42
CA SER A 308 6.71 -2.87 -0.75
C SER A 308 6.85 -4.38 -0.83
N ASP A 309 5.73 -5.08 -0.96
CA ASP A 309 5.75 -6.47 -1.40
C ASP A 309 6.22 -6.59 -2.86
N SER A 310 6.42 -7.83 -3.30
CA SER A 310 6.90 -8.16 -4.65
C SER A 310 5.76 -8.45 -5.64
N GLN A 311 4.54 -7.94 -5.41
CA GLN A 311 3.41 -8.16 -6.30
C GLN A 311 3.63 -7.50 -7.66
N THR A 312 3.53 -8.29 -8.73
CA THR A 312 3.93 -7.85 -10.08
C THR A 312 2.95 -6.88 -10.69
N SER A 313 1.65 -7.00 -10.43
CA SER A 313 0.67 -6.05 -10.96
C SER A 313 0.79 -4.67 -10.31
N GLN A 314 1.31 -4.61 -9.08
CA GLN A 314 1.32 -3.42 -8.24
C GLN A 314 2.69 -2.74 -8.24
N TYR A 315 3.69 -3.35 -7.61
CA TYR A 315 4.94 -2.66 -7.28
C TYR A 315 6.16 -3.14 -8.07
N ARG A 316 6.21 -4.42 -8.46
CA ARG A 316 7.40 -5.00 -9.11
C ARG A 316 7.16 -5.26 -10.60
N ASN A 317 7.23 -4.20 -11.38
CA ASN A 317 7.06 -4.22 -12.82
C ASN A 317 7.77 -3.04 -13.50
N ARG A 318 7.83 -3.09 -14.84
CA ARG A 318 8.50 -2.07 -15.66
C ARG A 318 7.97 -0.65 -15.45
N TYR A 319 6.69 -0.48 -15.13
CA TYR A 319 6.10 0.85 -14.96
C TYR A 319 6.59 1.50 -13.67
N ILE A 320 6.62 0.76 -12.57
CA ILE A 320 7.22 1.26 -11.31
C ILE A 320 8.71 1.52 -11.46
N PHE A 321 9.42 0.70 -12.25
CA PHE A 321 10.82 0.99 -12.57
C PHE A 321 10.99 2.31 -13.33
N ASN A 322 10.05 2.66 -14.22
CA ASN A 322 10.04 3.99 -14.84
C ASN A 322 9.74 5.11 -13.84
N VAL A 323 8.79 4.90 -12.93
CA VAL A 323 8.53 5.85 -11.83
C VAL A 323 9.78 6.06 -10.97
N VAL A 324 10.59 5.02 -10.76
CA VAL A 324 11.87 5.13 -10.04
C VAL A 324 12.91 5.95 -10.82
N ALA A 325 13.02 5.75 -12.13
CA ALA A 325 13.92 6.54 -12.98
C ALA A 325 13.53 8.03 -13.04
N GLU A 326 12.23 8.29 -13.20
CA GLU A 326 11.67 9.64 -13.32
C GLU A 326 11.36 10.31 -11.97
N HIS A 327 11.70 9.67 -10.85
CA HIS A 327 11.25 10.16 -9.54
C HIS A 327 11.72 11.58 -9.22
N VAL A 328 12.91 11.96 -9.70
CA VAL A 328 13.43 13.32 -9.55
C VAL A 328 12.60 14.31 -10.37
N SER A 329 12.26 14.01 -11.63
CA SER A 329 11.45 14.91 -12.45
C SER A 329 9.99 14.96 -12.00
N LEU A 330 9.44 13.84 -11.49
CA LEU A 330 8.06 13.75 -11.01
C LEU A 330 7.85 14.40 -9.64
N PHE A 331 8.82 14.27 -8.72
CA PHE A 331 8.62 14.59 -7.30
C PHE A 331 9.73 15.45 -6.68
N ASN A 332 10.69 15.89 -7.49
CA ASN A 332 11.86 16.68 -7.08
C ASN A 332 12.67 16.03 -5.93
N VAL A 333 12.76 14.70 -5.92
CA VAL A 333 13.52 13.96 -4.91
C VAL A 333 14.06 12.64 -5.47
N PRO A 334 15.33 12.28 -5.18
CA PRO A 334 15.86 10.95 -5.49
C PRO A 334 15.14 9.82 -4.75
N VAL A 335 15.22 8.61 -5.29
CA VAL A 335 14.50 7.45 -4.75
C VAL A 335 15.31 6.16 -4.74
N SER A 336 15.00 5.30 -3.77
CA SER A 336 15.24 3.87 -3.85
C SER A 336 13.96 3.09 -3.59
N TRP A 337 13.78 1.95 -4.23
CA TRP A 337 12.69 1.01 -4.00
C TRP A 337 13.25 -0.35 -3.59
N GLN A 338 12.82 -0.82 -2.41
CA GLN A 338 13.19 -2.12 -1.86
C GLN A 338 11.97 -3.03 -1.84
N TYR A 339 12.17 -4.30 -2.17
CA TYR A 339 11.10 -5.29 -2.22
C TYR A 339 11.33 -6.37 -1.16
N PHE A 340 10.26 -6.77 -0.48
CA PHE A 340 10.26 -8.03 0.26
C PHE A 340 10.19 -9.22 -0.70
N GLU A 341 10.77 -10.35 -0.32
CA GLU A 341 10.60 -11.61 -1.07
C GLU A 341 9.11 -11.98 -1.15
N ALA A 342 8.70 -12.55 -2.29
CA ALA A 342 7.30 -12.82 -2.60
C ALA A 342 6.61 -13.69 -1.52
N GLY A 343 5.46 -13.20 -1.02
CA GLY A 343 4.69 -13.85 0.05
C GLY A 343 5.19 -13.55 1.47
N HIS A 344 6.16 -12.64 1.62
CA HIS A 344 6.75 -12.23 2.89
C HIS A 344 6.70 -10.71 3.14
N GLY A 345 5.77 -9.98 2.51
CA GLY A 345 5.63 -8.52 2.65
C GLY A 345 4.87 -8.02 3.88
N LYS A 346 4.41 -8.93 4.76
CA LYS A 346 3.59 -8.57 5.93
C LYS A 346 4.32 -7.58 6.84
N GLY A 347 3.61 -6.56 7.32
CA GLY A 347 4.24 -5.48 8.06
C GLY A 347 3.28 -4.49 8.71
N PRO A 348 3.77 -3.32 9.13
CA PRO A 348 2.99 -2.31 9.83
C PRO A 348 1.80 -1.78 9.01
N CYS A 349 1.85 -1.86 7.67
CA CYS A 349 0.74 -1.49 6.79
C CYS A 349 -0.50 -2.38 6.98
N ASP A 350 -0.34 -3.68 7.24
CA ASP A 350 -1.45 -4.58 7.60
C ASP A 350 -2.19 -4.05 8.85
N GLY A 351 -1.43 -3.57 9.83
CA GLY A 351 -1.95 -2.98 11.06
C GLY A 351 -2.77 -1.73 10.81
N VAL A 352 -2.25 -0.80 10.00
CA VAL A 352 -2.93 0.46 9.64
C VAL A 352 -4.21 0.18 8.85
N GLY A 353 -4.14 -0.66 7.81
CA GLY A 353 -5.31 -1.04 7.02
C GLY A 353 -6.39 -1.71 7.87
N ALA A 354 -5.99 -2.60 8.78
CA ALA A 354 -6.93 -3.26 9.69
C ALA A 354 -7.54 -2.31 10.74
N VAL A 355 -6.80 -1.31 11.24
CA VAL A 355 -7.35 -0.26 12.12
C VAL A 355 -8.37 0.58 11.37
N ALA A 356 -8.02 1.07 10.17
CA ALA A 356 -8.91 1.93 9.38
C ALA A 356 -10.26 1.24 9.10
N LYS A 357 -10.24 -0.02 8.65
CA LYS A 357 -11.44 -0.80 8.38
C LYS A 357 -12.28 -1.04 9.63
N ARG A 358 -11.64 -1.40 10.75
CA ARG A 358 -12.35 -1.63 12.01
C ARG A 358 -12.99 -0.37 12.58
N MET A 359 -12.31 0.78 12.46
CA MET A 359 -12.88 2.06 12.87
C MET A 359 -14.14 2.39 12.05
N ALA A 360 -14.10 2.14 10.73
CA ALA A 360 -15.27 2.32 9.85
C ALA A 360 -16.42 1.38 10.25
N ASP A 361 -16.13 0.08 10.44
CA ASP A 361 -17.14 -0.89 10.89
C ASP A 361 -17.77 -0.51 12.23
N ASN A 362 -16.97 -0.01 13.17
CA ASN A 362 -17.46 0.45 14.47
C ASN A 362 -18.32 1.71 14.36
N ALA A 363 -18.04 2.59 13.40
CA ALA A 363 -18.85 3.78 13.14
C ALA A 363 -20.23 3.42 12.59
N VAL A 364 -20.27 2.44 11.66
CA VAL A 364 -21.52 1.88 11.12
C VAL A 364 -22.31 1.13 12.20
N LYS A 365 -21.67 0.22 12.94
CA LYS A 365 -22.32 -0.61 13.98
C LYS A 365 -22.93 0.19 15.13
N ARG A 366 -22.41 1.40 15.40
CA ARG A 366 -22.91 2.28 16.45
C ARG A 366 -24.06 3.19 15.99
N ASP A 367 -24.55 2.98 14.76
CA ASP A 367 -25.58 3.79 14.09
C ASP A 367 -25.27 5.30 14.09
N LYS A 368 -23.98 5.64 14.05
CA LYS A 368 -23.53 7.04 14.04
C LYS A 368 -23.30 7.57 12.64
N HIS A 369 -22.90 6.71 11.69
CA HIS A 369 -22.52 7.10 10.35
C HIS A 369 -22.90 6.02 9.33
N VAL A 370 -23.29 6.46 8.14
CA VAL A 370 -23.59 5.59 7.00
C VAL A 370 -22.40 5.63 6.04
N ILE A 371 -21.68 4.51 5.93
CA ILE A 371 -20.55 4.34 5.00
C ILE A 371 -20.99 3.38 3.90
N GLN A 372 -21.28 3.92 2.72
CA GLN A 372 -21.86 3.18 1.58
C GLN A 372 -20.93 3.10 0.36
N ASP A 373 -19.90 3.92 0.32
CA ASP A 373 -18.93 4.04 -0.78
C ASP A 373 -17.61 4.65 -0.27
N ALA A 374 -16.64 4.82 -1.18
CA ALA A 374 -15.33 5.36 -0.84
C ALA A 374 -15.40 6.82 -0.38
N GLN A 375 -16.28 7.63 -0.99
CA GLN A 375 -16.46 9.04 -0.64
C GLN A 375 -17.00 9.19 0.79
N SER A 376 -18.04 8.44 1.15
CA SER A 376 -18.59 8.43 2.50
C SER A 376 -17.60 7.85 3.53
N PHE A 377 -16.80 6.84 3.14
CA PHE A 377 -15.70 6.37 3.97
C PHE A 377 -14.71 7.52 4.25
N PHE A 378 -14.23 8.21 3.22
CA PHE A 378 -13.26 9.29 3.37
C PHE A 378 -13.82 10.48 4.15
N ALA A 379 -15.07 10.88 3.88
CA ALA A 379 -15.74 11.96 4.59
C ALA A 379 -15.84 11.69 6.09
N TRP A 380 -16.23 10.46 6.47
CA TRP A 380 -16.22 10.03 7.87
C TRP A 380 -14.80 9.99 8.45
N ALA A 381 -13.86 9.39 7.73
CA ALA A 381 -12.50 9.19 8.20
C ALA A 381 -11.77 10.52 8.46
N SER A 382 -12.00 11.52 7.60
CA SER A 382 -11.46 12.87 7.74
C SER A 382 -11.97 13.64 8.96
N GLN A 383 -13.13 13.26 9.49
CA GLN A 383 -13.72 13.84 10.70
C GLN A 383 -13.40 13.02 11.96
N SER A 384 -12.81 11.84 11.79
CA SER A 384 -12.49 10.93 12.89
C SER A 384 -11.23 11.39 13.64
N GLU A 385 -11.26 11.34 14.97
CA GLU A 385 -10.05 11.50 15.79
C GLU A 385 -9.17 10.24 15.66
N SER A 386 -8.38 10.16 14.60
CA SER A 386 -7.49 9.03 14.29
C SER A 386 -6.02 9.46 14.22
N SER A 387 -5.09 8.56 14.54
CA SER A 387 -3.67 8.75 14.20
C SER A 387 -3.37 8.55 12.72
N ILE A 388 -4.31 8.00 11.96
CA ILE A 388 -4.14 7.73 10.54
C ILE A 388 -4.55 8.98 9.78
N ASN A 389 -3.65 9.44 8.89
CA ASN A 389 -3.92 10.54 7.98
C ASN A 389 -4.58 9.96 6.72
N TYR A 390 -5.86 10.23 6.54
CA TYR A 390 -6.61 9.75 5.39
C TYR A 390 -6.42 10.71 4.22
N ILE A 391 -6.22 10.15 3.01
CA ILE A 391 -6.05 10.93 1.78
C ILE A 391 -7.01 10.36 0.72
N TRP A 392 -7.79 11.24 0.09
CA TRP A 392 -8.68 10.86 -1.01
C TRP A 392 -7.91 10.79 -2.31
N VAL A 393 -8.06 9.69 -3.05
CA VAL A 393 -7.55 9.55 -4.42
C VAL A 393 -8.64 8.93 -5.29
N GLY A 394 -9.30 9.76 -6.09
CA GLY A 394 -10.38 9.32 -6.97
C GLY A 394 -9.86 8.62 -8.23
N LYS A 395 -10.75 7.87 -8.88
CA LYS A 395 -10.51 7.26 -10.20
C LYS A 395 -9.98 8.23 -11.26
N GLU A 396 -10.33 9.52 -11.19
CA GLU A 396 -9.82 10.55 -12.11
C GLU A 396 -8.29 10.69 -12.03
N SER A 397 -7.73 10.74 -10.82
CA SER A 397 -6.29 10.84 -10.60
C SER A 397 -5.55 9.58 -11.06
N ILE A 398 -6.21 8.41 -10.93
CA ILE A 398 -5.67 7.13 -11.39
C ILE A 398 -5.70 7.04 -12.92
N ALA A 399 -6.74 7.58 -13.56
CA ALA A 399 -6.82 7.65 -15.02
C ALA A 399 -5.73 8.55 -15.62
N ILE A 400 -5.46 9.71 -15.00
CA ILE A 400 -4.34 10.58 -15.40
C ILE A 400 -3.00 9.83 -15.27
N ALA A 401 -2.77 9.17 -14.13
CA ALA A 401 -1.59 8.35 -13.93
C ALA A 401 -1.47 7.19 -14.94
N ASP A 402 -2.60 6.63 -15.40
CA ASP A 402 -2.63 5.59 -16.43
C ASP A 402 -2.17 6.09 -17.79
N ILE A 403 -2.58 7.29 -18.19
CA ILE A 403 -2.12 7.94 -19.41
C ILE A 403 -0.62 8.19 -19.34
N ASP A 404 -0.15 8.84 -18.27
CA ASP A 404 1.25 9.24 -18.13
C ASP A 404 2.20 8.04 -18.11
N ILE A 405 1.87 7.00 -17.33
CA ILE A 405 2.75 5.83 -17.19
C ILE A 405 2.85 5.02 -18.49
N LYS A 406 1.83 5.10 -19.36
CA LYS A 406 1.74 4.38 -20.63
C LYS A 406 2.20 5.22 -21.82
N ALA A 407 2.43 6.52 -21.65
CA ALA A 407 2.91 7.42 -22.70
C ALA A 407 4.33 7.05 -23.16
N THR A 408 5.13 6.43 -22.29
CA THR A 408 6.50 6.04 -22.58
C THR A 408 6.60 4.56 -22.95
N GLU A 409 7.28 4.25 -24.05
CA GLU A 409 7.61 2.86 -24.40
C GLU A 409 8.80 2.36 -23.56
N LEU A 410 8.59 1.23 -22.86
CA LEU A 410 9.53 0.71 -21.87
C LEU A 410 10.11 -0.65 -22.27
N LYS A 411 11.44 -0.75 -22.21
CA LYS A 411 12.21 -1.99 -22.39
C LYS A 411 11.98 -2.93 -21.19
N PRO A 412 11.62 -4.21 -21.41
CA PRO A 412 11.51 -5.19 -20.34
C PRO A 412 12.89 -5.53 -19.73
N ILE A 413 12.98 -5.54 -18.40
CA ILE A 413 14.19 -5.99 -17.68
C ILE A 413 14.11 -7.49 -17.40
N LYS A 414 15.06 -8.25 -17.95
CA LYS A 414 15.19 -9.69 -17.68
C LYS A 414 15.45 -9.92 -16.20
N GLY A 415 14.82 -10.94 -15.62
CA GLY A 415 15.02 -11.27 -14.22
C GLY A 415 14.36 -10.32 -13.23
N THR A 416 13.38 -9.49 -13.64
CA THR A 416 12.63 -8.56 -12.75
C THR A 416 12.18 -9.21 -11.42
N MET A 417 11.83 -10.50 -11.43
CA MET A 417 11.37 -11.24 -10.25
C MET A 417 12.47 -11.62 -9.25
N LEU A 418 13.74 -11.48 -9.64
CA LEU A 418 14.91 -11.72 -8.79
C LEU A 418 15.39 -10.43 -8.13
N LEU A 419 15.01 -9.27 -8.67
CA LEU A 419 15.42 -7.97 -8.19
C LEU A 419 14.67 -7.60 -6.92
N HIS A 420 15.43 -7.14 -5.92
CA HIS A 420 14.90 -6.69 -4.63
C HIS A 420 15.31 -5.28 -4.25
N ALA A 421 16.29 -4.71 -4.95
CA ALA A 421 16.72 -3.34 -4.76
C ALA A 421 16.79 -2.62 -6.10
N VAL A 422 16.17 -1.44 -6.18
CA VAL A 422 16.13 -0.59 -7.37
C VAL A 422 16.39 0.86 -6.95
N PHE A 423 17.25 1.57 -7.67
CA PHE A 423 17.59 2.96 -7.41
C PHE A 423 17.43 3.77 -8.68
N GLY A 424 16.89 4.98 -8.54
CA GLY A 424 16.87 5.95 -9.64
C GLY A 424 18.29 6.49 -9.86
N HIS A 425 18.76 6.47 -11.10
CA HIS A 425 20.05 7.04 -11.46
C HIS A 425 19.89 8.31 -12.30
N ASN A 426 19.08 8.23 -13.35
CA ASN A 426 18.61 9.37 -14.13
C ASN A 426 17.27 9.01 -14.79
N GLU A 427 16.70 9.93 -15.58
CA GLU A 427 15.34 9.79 -16.15
C GLU A 427 15.14 8.58 -17.07
N SER A 428 16.20 7.95 -17.55
CA SER A 428 16.13 6.79 -18.47
C SER A 428 16.81 5.53 -17.94
N THR A 429 17.48 5.61 -16.78
CA THR A 429 18.26 4.50 -16.25
C THR A 429 18.02 4.28 -14.76
N ILE A 430 18.03 2.99 -14.40
CA ILE A 430 17.95 2.53 -13.02
C ILE A 430 19.14 1.64 -12.69
N ILE A 431 19.44 1.53 -11.41
CA ILE A 431 20.44 0.62 -10.89
C ILE A 431 19.73 -0.42 -10.04
N THR A 432 19.97 -1.71 -10.31
CA THR A 432 19.26 -2.81 -9.66
C THR A 432 20.21 -3.81 -9.04
N ARG A 433 19.69 -4.59 -8.08
CA ARG A 433 20.40 -5.73 -7.47
C ARG A 433 19.42 -6.78 -6.98
N GLU A 434 19.85 -8.04 -7.03
CA GLU A 434 19.04 -9.18 -6.55
C GLU A 434 18.82 -9.16 -5.03
N LYS A 435 19.76 -8.57 -4.27
CA LYS A 435 19.75 -8.49 -2.82
C LYS A 435 19.96 -7.03 -2.40
N SER A 436 19.12 -6.53 -1.49
CA SER A 436 19.35 -5.21 -0.88
C SER A 436 20.65 -5.18 -0.09
N CYS A 437 21.31 -4.04 -0.06
CA CYS A 437 22.53 -3.86 0.73
C CYS A 437 22.70 -2.40 1.13
N PHE A 438 22.75 -2.15 2.43
CA PHE A 438 22.97 -0.85 3.05
C PHE A 438 24.20 -0.88 3.96
N CYS A 439 25.25 -1.62 3.56
CA CYS A 439 26.55 -1.51 4.21
C CYS A 439 27.18 -0.15 3.92
N GLU A 440 28.19 0.21 4.71
CA GLU A 440 28.89 1.50 4.61
C GLU A 440 29.53 1.73 3.22
N GLU A 441 29.89 0.66 2.50
CA GLU A 441 30.45 0.76 1.15
C GLU A 441 29.39 0.91 0.05
N CYS A 442 28.23 0.27 0.20
CA CYS A 442 27.14 0.36 -0.79
C CYS A 442 26.30 1.62 -0.59
N PHE A 443 26.28 2.18 0.61
CA PHE A 443 25.42 3.30 0.98
C PHE A 443 26.22 4.37 1.72
N VAL A 444 26.87 5.24 0.95
CA VAL A 444 27.76 6.30 1.44
C VAL A 444 27.00 7.62 1.43
N ASP A 445 26.97 8.31 2.57
CA ASP A 445 26.35 9.64 2.71
C ASP A 445 24.89 9.71 2.19
N GLY A 446 24.12 8.64 2.44
CA GLY A 446 22.73 8.55 2.00
C GLY A 446 22.55 8.20 0.52
N LYS A 447 23.62 7.92 -0.22
CA LYS A 447 23.57 7.60 -1.65
C LYS A 447 24.10 6.21 -1.93
N LEU A 448 23.50 5.57 -2.92
CA LEU A 448 24.03 4.31 -3.43
C LEU A 448 25.39 4.55 -4.11
N CYS A 449 26.36 3.69 -3.81
CA CYS A 449 27.62 3.61 -4.52
C CYS A 449 27.62 2.37 -5.46
N PRO A 450 27.39 2.54 -6.78
CA PRO A 450 27.34 1.42 -7.73
C PRO A 450 28.69 0.69 -7.83
N ASP A 451 29.80 1.41 -7.64
CA ASP A 451 31.17 0.89 -7.70
C ASP A 451 31.64 0.22 -6.39
N SER A 452 30.71 -0.04 -5.45
CA SER A 452 31.03 -0.68 -4.17
C SER A 452 31.69 -2.06 -4.36
N VAL A 453 32.61 -2.40 -3.46
CA VAL A 453 33.36 -3.67 -3.47
C VAL A 453 32.44 -4.88 -3.23
N CYS A 454 31.27 -4.65 -2.62
CA CYS A 454 30.22 -5.65 -2.41
C CYS A 454 29.67 -6.22 -3.73
N GLY A 455 29.82 -5.51 -4.85
CA GLY A 455 29.48 -5.95 -6.21
C GLY A 455 27.99 -6.26 -6.44
N GLY A 456 27.65 -6.59 -7.69
CA GLY A 456 26.32 -7.08 -8.07
C GLY A 456 25.27 -6.01 -8.37
N TRP A 457 25.61 -4.72 -8.31
CA TRP A 457 24.78 -3.66 -8.88
C TRP A 457 24.85 -3.69 -10.40
N GLN A 458 23.70 -3.60 -11.05
CA GLN A 458 23.59 -3.60 -12.51
C GLN A 458 22.81 -2.38 -12.97
N GLN A 459 23.38 -1.64 -13.92
CA GLN A 459 22.70 -0.52 -14.55
C GLN A 459 21.85 -1.00 -15.71
N HIS A 460 20.62 -0.49 -15.81
CA HIS A 460 19.69 -0.80 -16.88
C HIS A 460 19.13 0.48 -17.48
N GLU A 461 19.16 0.56 -18.80
CA GLU A 461 18.44 1.57 -19.57
C GLU A 461 17.03 1.04 -19.87
N ILE A 462 16.01 1.76 -19.40
CA ILE A 462 14.61 1.28 -19.43
C ILE A 462 13.75 1.95 -20.50
N LYS A 463 14.17 3.11 -21.00
CA LYS A 463 13.50 3.78 -22.12
C LYS A 463 14.10 3.31 -23.44
N SER A 464 13.26 3.09 -24.45
CA SER A 464 13.76 3.03 -25.82
C SER A 464 14.28 4.42 -26.20
N VAL A 465 15.46 4.49 -26.81
CA VAL A 465 15.87 5.69 -27.53
C VAL A 465 14.98 5.77 -28.77
N SER A 466 13.75 6.26 -28.63
CA SER A 466 13.26 7.16 -29.64
C SER A 466 14.04 8.44 -29.40
N LEU A 467 14.93 8.80 -30.32
CA LEU A 467 15.24 10.21 -30.50
C LEU A 467 13.87 10.90 -30.45
N PRO A 468 13.61 11.82 -29.51
CA PRO A 468 12.61 12.81 -29.82
C PRO A 468 13.14 13.40 -31.12
N ASP A 469 12.38 13.30 -32.21
CA ASP A 469 12.46 14.42 -33.13
C ASP A 469 12.31 15.64 -32.22
N GLU A 470 13.34 16.49 -32.18
CA GLU A 470 13.19 17.87 -31.76
C GLU A 470 12.24 18.55 -32.77
N GLN A 471 11.01 18.04 -32.88
CA GLN A 471 9.87 18.91 -32.93
C GLN A 471 9.73 19.40 -31.49
N THR A 472 10.56 20.39 -31.14
CA THR A 472 9.96 21.63 -30.63
C THR A 472 8.74 21.88 -31.50
N VAL A 473 7.58 21.40 -31.07
CA VAL A 473 6.33 22.00 -31.44
C VAL A 473 6.45 23.39 -30.83
N GLN A 474 7.10 24.29 -31.57
CA GLN A 474 6.71 25.67 -31.57
C GLN A 474 5.22 25.58 -31.88
N ARG A 475 4.39 25.57 -30.83
CA ARG A 475 2.98 25.84 -30.98
C ARG A 475 2.97 27.19 -31.66
N GLU A 476 2.65 27.22 -32.94
CA GLU A 476 2.27 28.46 -33.56
C GLU A 476 1.22 29.09 -32.64
N PRO A 477 1.31 30.41 -32.36
CA PRO A 477 0.39 31.07 -31.45
C PRO A 477 -1.03 30.72 -31.91
N THR A 478 -1.74 29.97 -31.08
CA THR A 478 -3.07 29.49 -31.44
C THR A 478 -3.94 30.72 -31.57
N GLN A 479 -4.25 31.10 -32.81
CA GLN A 479 -5.03 32.31 -33.06
C GLN A 479 -6.48 32.03 -32.67
N TYR A 480 -6.89 32.55 -31.51
CA TYR A 480 -8.27 32.46 -31.05
C TYR A 480 -9.13 33.48 -31.78
N HIS A 481 -10.40 33.13 -32.01
CA HIS A 481 -11.39 33.98 -32.66
C HIS A 481 -12.56 34.25 -31.72
N ASN A 482 -13.34 35.29 -32.01
CA ASN A 482 -14.63 35.48 -31.34
C ASN A 482 -15.49 34.22 -31.52
N ASP A 483 -16.29 33.91 -30.49
CA ASP A 483 -17.13 32.72 -30.34
C ASP A 483 -16.38 31.40 -30.07
N ASP A 484 -15.04 31.39 -30.05
CA ASP A 484 -14.28 30.21 -29.65
C ASP A 484 -14.50 29.89 -28.17
N TRP A 485 -14.69 28.60 -27.88
CA TRP A 485 -14.73 28.08 -26.52
C TRP A 485 -13.33 27.70 -26.06
N ILE A 486 -12.96 28.14 -24.86
CA ILE A 486 -11.62 27.91 -24.30
C ILE A 486 -11.72 27.49 -22.83
N ALA A 487 -10.66 26.85 -22.35
CA ALA A 487 -10.40 26.67 -20.92
C ALA A 487 -9.29 27.63 -20.49
N ALA A 488 -9.49 28.35 -19.39
CA ALA A 488 -8.53 29.29 -18.84
C ALA A 488 -8.42 29.18 -17.32
N THR A 489 -7.29 29.62 -16.79
CA THR A 489 -6.97 29.62 -15.36
C THR A 489 -7.38 30.93 -14.71
N TYR A 490 -8.01 30.84 -13.54
CA TYR A 490 -8.36 32.00 -12.73
C TYR A 490 -8.40 31.63 -11.24
N GLN A 491 -7.78 32.45 -10.38
CA GLN A 491 -7.73 32.28 -8.93
C GLN A 491 -7.35 30.85 -8.45
N GLY A 492 -6.40 30.20 -9.14
CA GLY A 492 -5.90 28.88 -8.75
C GLY A 492 -6.84 27.72 -9.08
N ASP A 493 -7.78 27.92 -10.01
CA ASP A 493 -8.60 26.87 -10.60
C ASP A 493 -8.81 27.13 -12.11
N TRP A 494 -9.29 26.15 -12.87
CA TRP A 494 -9.62 26.32 -14.28
C TRP A 494 -11.13 26.45 -14.52
N TYR A 495 -11.49 27.26 -15.51
CA TYR A 495 -12.86 27.54 -15.93
C TYR A 495 -12.96 27.47 -17.44
N ILE A 496 -14.17 27.29 -17.95
CA ILE A 496 -14.44 27.33 -19.39
C ILE A 496 -15.35 28.50 -19.70
N GLY A 497 -15.13 29.10 -20.85
CA GLY A 497 -15.91 30.24 -21.31
C GLY A 497 -15.78 30.42 -22.81
N GLN A 498 -16.63 31.31 -23.32
CA GLN A 498 -16.63 31.69 -24.73
C GLN A 498 -15.96 33.06 -24.88
N ILE A 499 -15.11 33.21 -25.88
CA ILE A 499 -14.49 34.48 -26.22
C ILE A 499 -15.54 35.40 -26.85
N ILE A 500 -15.75 36.55 -26.23
CA ILE A 500 -16.72 37.55 -26.70
C ILE A 500 -16.04 38.73 -27.39
N ASP A 501 -14.78 39.01 -27.06
CA ASP A 501 -13.99 40.09 -27.67
C ASP A 501 -12.49 39.82 -27.52
N ILE A 502 -11.69 40.41 -28.41
CA ILE A 502 -10.23 40.21 -28.46
C ILE A 502 -9.55 41.58 -28.60
N ASP A 503 -8.64 41.88 -27.68
CA ASP A 503 -7.77 43.06 -27.79
C ASP A 503 -6.49 42.66 -28.53
N LEU A 504 -6.41 43.06 -29.80
CA LEU A 504 -5.26 42.76 -30.67
C LEU A 504 -4.01 43.58 -30.33
N VAL A 505 -4.13 44.63 -29.50
CA VAL A 505 -3.00 45.49 -29.10
C VAL A 505 -2.27 44.88 -27.91
N ASP A 506 -3.02 44.45 -26.90
CA ASP A 506 -2.45 43.91 -25.65
C ASP A 506 -2.41 42.38 -25.62
N GLY A 507 -3.10 41.70 -26.54
CA GLY A 507 -3.12 40.23 -26.63
C GLY A 507 -4.01 39.57 -25.57
N ASP A 508 -4.99 40.32 -25.09
CA ASP A 508 -5.95 39.90 -24.06
C ASP A 508 -7.26 39.43 -24.67
N TYR A 509 -7.91 38.48 -23.99
CA TYR A 509 -9.16 37.88 -24.43
C TYR A 509 -10.25 38.17 -23.42
N ASN A 510 -11.38 38.72 -23.88
CA ASN A 510 -12.55 38.93 -23.05
C ASN A 510 -13.43 37.69 -23.10
N ILE A 511 -13.66 37.07 -21.95
CA ILE A 511 -14.25 35.73 -21.87
C ILE A 511 -15.49 35.76 -20.99
N SER A 512 -16.59 35.23 -21.52
CA SER A 512 -17.82 34.95 -20.76
C SER A 512 -17.74 33.54 -20.17
N PHE A 513 -17.46 33.43 -18.88
CA PHE A 513 -17.27 32.17 -18.18
C PHE A 513 -18.58 31.48 -17.78
N LEU A 514 -18.54 30.15 -17.76
CA LEU A 514 -19.57 29.32 -17.16
C LEU A 514 -19.24 29.02 -15.69
N THR A 515 -20.27 28.99 -14.85
CA THR A 515 -20.14 28.52 -13.46
C THR A 515 -19.90 27.01 -13.44
N LYS A 516 -18.73 26.61 -12.96
CA LYS A 516 -18.34 25.21 -12.74
C LYS A 516 -19.00 24.65 -11.48
N THR A 517 -19.66 23.50 -11.59
CA THR A 517 -20.23 22.74 -10.46
C THR A 517 -19.84 21.27 -10.57
N LYS A 518 -19.44 20.63 -9.47
CA LYS A 518 -19.16 19.18 -9.45
C LYS A 518 -20.42 18.44 -8.99
N LEU A 519 -21.04 17.65 -9.87
CA LEU A 519 -22.21 16.82 -9.53
C LEU A 519 -21.87 15.34 -9.75
N ARG A 520 -21.91 14.53 -8.68
CA ARG A 520 -21.61 13.08 -8.73
C ARG A 520 -20.26 12.74 -9.40
N GLY A 521 -19.23 13.55 -9.14
CA GLY A 521 -17.88 13.32 -9.65
C GLY A 521 -17.64 13.75 -11.10
N ALA A 522 -18.62 14.33 -11.79
CA ALA A 522 -18.45 14.92 -13.11
C ALA A 522 -18.62 16.45 -13.04
N TYR A 523 -17.85 17.18 -13.86
CA TYR A 523 -18.05 18.62 -14.03
C TYR A 523 -19.32 18.89 -14.84
N SER A 524 -20.12 19.81 -14.31
CA SER A 524 -21.27 20.39 -15.00
C SER A 524 -21.18 21.89 -14.94
N PHE A 525 -21.46 22.53 -16.06
CA PHE A 525 -21.32 23.97 -16.24
C PHE A 525 -22.69 24.61 -16.42
N LYS A 526 -22.88 25.82 -15.90
CA LYS A 526 -24.13 26.57 -16.05
C LYS A 526 -23.83 28.03 -16.33
N ASN A 527 -24.75 28.69 -17.02
CA ASN A 527 -24.69 30.14 -17.12
C ASN A 527 -24.82 30.76 -15.72
N PRO A 528 -23.91 31.68 -15.35
CA PRO A 528 -24.01 32.36 -14.07
C PRO A 528 -25.27 33.24 -14.03
N THR A 529 -25.80 33.49 -12.83
CA THR A 529 -27.03 34.29 -12.65
C THR A 529 -26.82 35.76 -13.05
N LYS A 530 -25.57 36.23 -12.96
CA LYS A 530 -25.08 37.48 -13.52
C LYS A 530 -23.92 37.11 -14.45
N SER A 531 -23.86 37.67 -15.65
CA SER A 531 -22.78 37.38 -16.61
C SER A 531 -21.41 37.57 -15.96
N ASP A 532 -20.59 36.52 -15.99
CA ASP A 532 -19.23 36.52 -15.45
C ASP A 532 -18.27 36.69 -16.63
N ILE A 533 -17.91 37.95 -16.88
CA ILE A 533 -17.16 38.39 -18.05
C ILE A 533 -15.87 39.04 -17.57
N MET A 534 -14.74 38.57 -18.09
CA MET A 534 -13.43 39.03 -17.64
C MET A 534 -12.38 38.91 -18.75
N TRP A 535 -11.45 39.85 -18.76
CA TRP A 535 -10.25 39.82 -19.59
C TRP A 535 -9.19 38.89 -18.98
N VAL A 536 -8.64 37.98 -19.77
CA VAL A 536 -7.54 37.10 -19.38
C VAL A 536 -6.40 37.19 -20.39
N PHE A 537 -5.18 37.05 -19.88
CA PHE A 537 -3.97 37.03 -20.72
C PHE A 537 -3.90 35.72 -21.52
N SER A 538 -3.30 35.76 -22.71
CA SER A 538 -3.00 34.56 -23.51
C SER A 538 -2.32 33.44 -22.71
N SER A 539 -1.43 33.80 -21.77
CA SER A 539 -0.71 32.87 -20.88
C SER A 539 -1.61 32.14 -19.89
N GLN A 540 -2.83 32.64 -19.63
CA GLN A 540 -3.80 32.03 -18.73
C GLN A 540 -4.72 31.05 -19.46
N ILE A 541 -4.74 31.04 -20.79
CA ILE A 541 -5.53 30.12 -21.60
C ILE A 541 -4.79 28.79 -21.69
N LEU A 542 -5.47 27.71 -21.29
CA LEU A 542 -4.94 26.35 -21.31
C LEU A 542 -5.07 25.73 -22.71
N CYS A 543 -6.28 25.73 -23.26
CA CYS A 543 -6.57 25.15 -24.57
C CYS A 543 -7.91 25.63 -25.13
N LYS A 544 -8.12 25.39 -26.43
CA LYS A 544 -9.42 25.49 -27.09
C LYS A 544 -10.22 24.22 -26.79
N VAL A 545 -11.52 24.37 -26.56
CA VAL A 545 -12.45 23.27 -26.28
C VAL A 545 -13.62 23.32 -27.26
N ASP A 546 -14.28 22.18 -27.46
CA ASP A 546 -15.52 22.14 -28.23
C ASP A 546 -16.66 22.83 -27.45
N GLU A 547 -17.67 23.30 -28.18
CA GLU A 547 -18.87 23.88 -27.59
C GLU A 547 -19.49 22.90 -26.55
N PRO A 548 -19.69 23.34 -25.29
CA PRO A 548 -20.22 22.47 -24.24
C PRO A 548 -21.60 21.92 -24.59
N SER A 549 -21.76 20.60 -24.49
CA SER A 549 -23.01 19.93 -24.84
C SER A 549 -24.09 20.15 -23.76
N PRO A 550 -25.33 20.56 -24.11
CA PRO A 550 -26.40 20.75 -23.15
C PRO A 550 -26.88 19.41 -22.57
N VAL A 551 -27.05 19.36 -21.25
CA VAL A 551 -27.48 18.19 -20.47
C VAL A 551 -28.78 18.44 -19.70
N GLY A 552 -29.59 17.38 -19.60
CA GLY A 552 -30.85 17.35 -18.86
C GLY A 552 -32.06 17.95 -19.61
N LYS A 553 -33.27 17.68 -19.09
CA LYS A 553 -34.55 18.06 -19.75
C LYS A 553 -34.71 19.57 -19.97
N CYS A 554 -34.09 20.39 -19.12
CA CYS A 554 -34.20 21.85 -19.20
C CYS A 554 -33.09 22.52 -20.02
N ARG A 555 -32.09 21.77 -20.54
CA ARG A 555 -30.95 22.27 -21.33
C ARG A 555 -30.23 23.51 -20.75
N ARG A 556 -30.26 23.65 -19.42
CA ARG A 556 -29.68 24.79 -18.66
C ARG A 556 -28.34 24.46 -18.02
N ALA A 557 -27.87 23.22 -18.20
CA ALA A 557 -26.57 22.75 -17.75
C ALA A 557 -25.82 22.20 -18.96
N PHE A 558 -24.50 22.29 -18.93
CA PHE A 558 -23.62 21.84 -19.98
C PHE A 558 -22.58 20.86 -19.43
N SER A 559 -22.06 20.00 -20.30
CA SER A 559 -21.00 19.05 -19.99
C SER A 559 -19.98 19.03 -21.12
N LEU A 560 -18.72 18.78 -20.77
CA LEU A 560 -17.66 18.47 -21.72
C LEU A 560 -17.50 16.95 -21.86
N SER A 561 -16.85 16.53 -22.94
CA SER A 561 -16.39 15.14 -23.05
C SER A 561 -15.38 14.82 -21.94
N LEU A 562 -15.29 13.55 -21.56
CA LEU A 562 -14.34 13.13 -20.54
C LEU A 562 -12.89 13.40 -20.98
N ASP A 563 -12.58 13.17 -22.26
CA ASP A 563 -11.25 13.40 -22.84
C ASP A 563 -10.86 14.88 -22.78
N THR A 564 -11.80 15.78 -23.07
CA THR A 564 -11.59 17.23 -22.97
C THR A 564 -11.31 17.65 -21.52
N VAL A 565 -12.05 17.11 -20.54
CA VAL A 565 -11.83 17.41 -19.12
C VAL A 565 -10.45 16.95 -18.66
N ILE A 566 -10.05 15.74 -19.05
CA ILE A 566 -8.74 15.17 -18.71
C ILE A 566 -7.63 16.05 -19.27
N GLU A 567 -7.75 16.51 -20.52
CA GLU A 567 -6.74 17.38 -21.14
C GLU A 567 -6.63 18.75 -20.44
N ILE A 568 -7.76 19.35 -20.05
CA ILE A 568 -7.74 20.63 -19.31
C ILE A 568 -7.07 20.45 -17.95
N GLU A 569 -7.40 19.38 -17.21
CA GLU A 569 -6.78 19.11 -15.90
C GLU A 569 -5.28 18.85 -16.01
N ARG A 570 -4.83 18.13 -17.06
CA ARG A 570 -3.42 17.92 -17.35
C ARG A 570 -2.68 19.24 -17.56
N LEU A 571 -3.17 20.09 -18.46
CA LEU A 571 -2.57 21.40 -18.77
C LEU A 571 -2.59 22.34 -17.55
N PHE A 572 -3.63 22.27 -16.73
CA PHE A 572 -3.73 23.04 -15.51
C PHE A 572 -2.64 22.66 -14.48
N LEU A 573 -2.39 21.36 -14.30
CA LEU A 573 -1.34 20.85 -13.40
C LEU A 573 0.07 21.18 -13.92
N GLU A 574 0.29 21.09 -15.23
CA GLU A 574 1.56 21.47 -15.89
C GLU A 574 1.88 22.96 -15.70
N ASN A 575 0.89 23.86 -15.81
CA ASN A 575 1.12 25.29 -15.61
C ASN A 575 1.26 25.69 -14.12
N SER A 576 0.70 24.90 -13.20
CA SER A 576 0.77 25.16 -11.76
C SER A 576 2.13 24.79 -11.15
N SER A 577 2.91 23.91 -11.78
CA SER A 577 4.26 23.53 -11.34
C SER A 577 5.35 24.51 -11.75
N VAL A 578 5.11 25.33 -12.79
CA VAL A 578 6.06 26.32 -13.33
C VAL A 578 6.01 27.67 -12.60
N THR A 579 4.91 27.99 -11.92
CA THR A 579 4.69 29.31 -11.29
C THR A 579 5.00 29.36 -9.79
N GLY A 580 5.49 28.26 -9.20
CA GLY A 580 5.96 28.18 -7.82
C GLY A 580 7.45 28.52 -7.67
N HIS A 581 7.83 29.76 -7.99
CA HIS A 581 9.15 30.33 -7.64
C HIS A 581 8.99 31.60 -6.81
#